data_AF-A0AAN6YBQ4-F1
#
_entry.id   AF-A0AAN6YBQ4-F1
#
_cell.length_a   1.000
_cell.length_b   1.000
_cell.length_c   1.000
_cell.angle_alpha   90.00
_cell.angle_beta   90.00
_cell.angle_gamma   90.00
#
_symmetry.space_group_name_H-M   'P 1'
#
loop_
_entity.id
_entity.type
_entity.pdbx_description
1 polymer ?
#
loop_
_entity_poly.entity_id
_entity_poly.type
_entity_poly.pdbx_seq_one_letter_code
_entity_poly.pdbx_strand_id
1 'polypeptide(L)'
;MGNMNCCPGTTGGQGSTFSSKSSYYSVPRNRDDYLAGHHRYSKRSAQELLQTAPDPTVRAGRNGRRPHAHFDDEHHYPGERASLSPLPAAFHANPPRLFGYAGNPGFDYATQNSKGKPQSNQAREAVGPEAGPIRLVADRDRNLVGVSYHPLDSERRFERATYHPRRSRHS
;
A
#
# COMPACT_ATOMS: atom_id res chain seq x y z
N MET A 1 45.23 -13.29 21.42
CA MET A 1 45.17 -13.89 20.07
C MET A 1 44.58 -15.28 20.24
N GLY A 2 43.45 -15.71 19.70
CA GLY A 2 42.37 -15.10 18.95
C GLY A 2 41.18 -16.06 19.10
N ASN A 3 40.03 -15.55 19.48
CA ASN A 3 38.79 -16.32 19.67
C ASN A 3 38.26 -16.72 18.28
N MET A 4 38.10 -18.02 18.01
CA MET A 4 37.49 -18.49 16.76
C MET A 4 35.97 -18.47 16.85
N ASN A 5 35.39 -17.88 15.81
CA ASN A 5 34.00 -17.51 15.64
C ASN A 5 33.00 -18.66 15.79
N CYS A 6 31.95 -18.37 16.56
CA CYS A 6 30.63 -18.95 16.41
C CYS A 6 30.01 -18.52 15.08
N CYS A 7 29.48 -19.47 14.30
CA CYS A 7 28.46 -19.18 13.29
C CYS A 7 27.34 -20.23 13.41
N PRO A 8 26.18 -19.89 13.99
CA PRO A 8 24.93 -20.54 13.63
C PRO A 8 24.35 -19.82 12.40
N GLY A 9 24.21 -20.58 11.32
CA GLY A 9 23.45 -20.16 10.15
C GLY A 9 21.96 -20.12 10.47
N THR A 10 21.38 -18.93 10.33
CA THR A 10 19.93 -18.67 10.33
C THR A 10 19.78 -17.31 9.62
N THR A 11 18.99 -17.10 8.57
CA THR A 11 17.61 -17.52 8.33
C THR A 11 17.31 -17.40 6.84
N GLY A 12 16.83 -18.50 6.25
CA GLY A 12 16.05 -18.43 5.01
C GLY A 12 14.67 -17.81 5.28
N GLY A 13 14.16 -17.13 4.26
CA GLY A 13 12.75 -16.86 4.00
C GLY A 13 11.88 -16.46 5.20
N GLN A 14 11.65 -15.15 5.38
CA GLN A 14 10.49 -14.66 6.13
C GLN A 14 9.20 -15.03 5.38
N GLY A 15 8.77 -16.29 5.52
CA GLY A 15 7.38 -16.66 5.37
C GLY A 15 6.63 -16.04 6.55
N SER A 16 6.06 -14.86 6.33
CA SER A 16 5.12 -14.25 7.28
C SER A 16 4.02 -15.27 7.59
N THR A 17 4.04 -15.81 8.80
CA THR A 17 2.98 -16.69 9.32
C THR A 17 1.74 -15.83 9.55
N PHE A 18 0.97 -15.64 8.48
CA PHE A 18 -0.31 -14.94 8.52
C PHE A 18 -1.26 -15.69 9.46
N SER A 19 -1.45 -15.16 10.67
CA SER A 19 -2.49 -15.63 11.56
C SER A 19 -3.85 -15.33 10.95
N SER A 20 -4.70 -16.34 10.79
CA SER A 20 -6.12 -16.23 10.41
C SER A 20 -6.96 -15.34 11.35
N LYS A 21 -6.34 -14.80 12.40
CA LYS A 21 -6.94 -13.98 13.46
C LYS A 21 -6.85 -12.47 13.21
N SER A 22 -6.34 -11.99 12.07
CA SER A 22 -6.23 -10.55 11.77
C SER A 22 -7.13 -10.15 10.59
N SER A 23 -7.67 -8.93 10.61
CA SER A 23 -8.38 -8.39 9.45
C SER A 23 -7.41 -8.15 8.30
N TYR A 24 -7.81 -8.49 7.07
CA TYR A 24 -6.95 -8.37 5.90
C TYR A 24 -7.73 -8.01 4.64
N TYR A 25 -7.01 -7.55 3.62
CA TYR A 25 -7.50 -7.34 2.27
C TYR A 25 -7.01 -8.48 1.38
N SER A 26 -7.91 -9.05 0.58
CA SER A 26 -7.59 -10.04 -0.43
C SER A 26 -7.39 -9.34 -1.77
N VAL A 27 -6.20 -9.50 -2.33
CA VAL A 27 -5.80 -8.95 -3.63
C VAL A 27 -5.59 -10.11 -4.60
N PRO A 28 -6.45 -10.31 -5.61
CA PRO A 28 -6.28 -11.36 -6.60
C PRO A 28 -5.11 -11.01 -7.54
N ARG A 29 -4.05 -11.81 -7.53
CA ARG A 29 -2.93 -11.72 -8.48
C ARG A 29 -2.61 -13.14 -8.96
N ASN A 30 -2.75 -13.39 -10.26
CA ASN A 30 -2.32 -14.62 -10.93
C ASN A 30 -1.38 -14.33 -12.11
N ARG A 31 -0.09 -14.13 -11.83
CA ARG A 31 0.97 -14.42 -12.81
C ARG A 31 2.25 -14.74 -12.04
N ASP A 32 2.99 -15.70 -12.59
CA ASP A 32 4.04 -16.55 -11.99
C ASP A 32 5.26 -15.84 -11.38
N ASP A 33 5.17 -14.55 -11.08
CA ASP A 33 6.25 -13.78 -10.49
C ASP A 33 5.80 -13.35 -9.09
N TYR A 34 6.01 -14.29 -8.17
CA TYR A 34 6.09 -14.19 -6.70
C TYR A 34 4.98 -14.75 -5.81
N LEU A 35 3.71 -14.92 -6.22
CA LEU A 35 2.73 -15.71 -5.45
C LEU A 35 1.53 -16.10 -6.35
N ALA A 36 1.37 -17.39 -6.66
CA ALA A 36 0.10 -17.89 -7.19
C ALA A 36 -0.98 -17.80 -6.08
N GLY A 37 -2.08 -17.07 -6.34
CA GLY A 37 -3.23 -16.99 -5.42
C GLY A 37 -3.50 -15.61 -4.80
N HIS A 38 -4.53 -15.55 -3.95
CA HIS A 38 -4.95 -14.34 -3.24
C HIS A 38 -3.84 -13.82 -2.32
N HIS A 39 -3.25 -12.67 -2.65
CA HIS A 39 -2.34 -12.00 -1.73
C HIS A 39 -3.15 -11.41 -0.57
N ARG A 40 -2.85 -11.84 0.66
CA ARG A 40 -3.45 -11.28 1.86
C ARG A 40 -2.59 -10.11 2.33
N TYR A 41 -3.17 -8.93 2.34
CA TYR A 41 -2.52 -7.73 2.85
C TYR A 41 -3.16 -7.32 4.18
N SER A 42 -2.40 -7.40 5.28
CA SER A 42 -2.97 -7.18 6.61
C SER A 42 -3.40 -5.72 6.79
N LYS A 43 -4.55 -5.47 7.43
CA LYS A 43 -5.00 -4.10 7.75
C LYS A 43 -3.97 -3.37 8.61
N ARG A 44 -3.35 -4.09 9.54
CA ARG A 44 -2.33 -3.56 10.45
C ARG A 44 -1.11 -3.04 9.68
N SER A 45 -0.56 -3.84 8.78
CA SER A 45 0.61 -3.46 7.97
C SER A 45 0.31 -2.27 7.06
N ALA A 46 -0.89 -2.23 6.47
CA ALA A 46 -1.35 -1.08 5.70
C ALA A 46 -1.34 0.21 6.55
N GLN A 47 -1.82 0.12 7.79
CA GLN A 47 -1.93 1.26 8.69
C GLN A 47 -0.56 1.70 9.23
N GLU A 48 0.33 0.76 9.54
CA GLU A 48 1.73 1.03 9.91
C GLU A 48 2.47 1.76 8.76
N LEU A 49 2.27 1.35 7.50
CA LEU A 49 2.86 2.03 6.34
C LEU A 49 2.31 3.45 6.13
N LEU A 50 1.02 3.67 6.40
CA LEU A 50 0.42 5.01 6.33
C LEU A 50 1.00 5.97 7.39
N GLN A 51 1.35 5.46 8.57
CA GLN A 51 1.96 6.27 9.62
C GLN A 51 3.35 6.79 9.25
N THR A 52 4.11 6.04 8.45
CA THR A 52 5.46 6.43 8.01
C THR A 52 5.49 7.14 6.65
N ALA A 53 4.36 7.17 5.92
CA ALA A 53 4.26 7.87 4.65
C ALA A 53 4.44 9.40 4.81
N PRO A 54 4.97 10.10 3.80
CA PRO A 54 4.97 11.56 3.79
C PRO A 54 3.55 12.09 3.53
N ASP A 55 3.34 13.39 3.78
CA ASP A 55 2.06 14.03 3.50
C ASP A 55 1.70 13.95 2.00
N PRO A 56 0.42 13.67 1.67
CA PRO A 56 0.01 13.55 0.29
C PRO A 56 -0.06 14.91 -0.41
N THR A 57 0.22 14.90 -1.71
CA THR A 57 0.12 16.09 -2.55
C THR A 57 -1.24 16.18 -3.24
N VAL A 58 -1.79 17.40 -3.34
CA VAL A 58 -3.08 17.68 -4.00
C VAL A 58 -3.01 17.50 -5.52
N ARG A 59 -1.81 17.49 -6.11
CA ARG A 59 -1.64 17.33 -7.57
C ARG A 59 -1.99 15.91 -8.02
N ALA A 60 -3.12 15.80 -8.72
CA ALA A 60 -3.47 14.63 -9.53
C ALA A 60 -2.55 14.53 -10.77
N GLY A 61 -2.17 13.32 -11.18
CA GLY A 61 -1.65 13.08 -12.54
C GLY A 61 -0.52 12.05 -12.63
N ARG A 62 -0.20 11.62 -13.86
CA ARG A 62 0.87 10.63 -14.19
C ARG A 62 2.26 11.00 -13.68
N ASN A 63 2.47 12.28 -13.34
CA ASN A 63 3.71 12.84 -12.79
C ASN A 63 3.56 13.35 -11.34
N GLY A 64 2.41 13.09 -10.70
CA GLY A 64 2.16 13.47 -9.31
C GLY A 64 3.15 12.78 -8.38
N ARG A 65 3.71 13.54 -7.43
CA ARG A 65 4.53 12.95 -6.37
C ARG A 65 3.63 12.06 -5.51
N ARG A 66 4.11 10.87 -5.17
CA ARG A 66 3.42 9.97 -4.24
C ARG A 66 3.72 10.39 -2.80
N PRO A 67 2.75 10.27 -1.88
CA PRO A 67 1.34 9.98 -2.11
C PRO A 67 0.59 11.17 -2.75
N HIS A 68 -0.53 10.90 -3.44
CA HIS A 68 -1.26 11.91 -4.20
C HIS A 68 -2.78 11.79 -4.03
N ALA A 69 -3.51 12.84 -4.39
CA ALA A 69 -4.96 12.86 -4.42
C ALA A 69 -5.57 11.68 -5.20
N HIS A 70 -6.56 11.01 -4.60
CA HIS A 70 -7.35 9.95 -5.20
C HIS A 70 -8.77 10.46 -5.45
N PHE A 71 -9.15 10.60 -6.72
CA PHE A 71 -10.44 11.18 -7.11
C PHE A 71 -11.58 10.17 -7.10
N ASP A 72 -11.25 8.88 -7.04
CA ASP A 72 -12.20 7.77 -7.10
C ASP A 72 -12.98 7.73 -8.43
N ASP A 73 -12.26 7.93 -9.54
CA ASP A 73 -12.84 7.95 -10.88
C ASP A 73 -13.45 6.59 -11.26
N GLU A 74 -12.92 5.49 -10.70
CA GLU A 74 -13.49 4.14 -10.83
C GLU A 74 -14.68 3.85 -9.91
N HIS A 75 -15.09 4.82 -9.06
CA HIS A 75 -16.25 4.71 -8.16
C HIS A 75 -16.18 3.52 -7.18
N HIS A 76 -15.00 3.24 -6.63
CA HIS A 76 -14.77 2.15 -5.70
C HIS A 76 -15.07 2.51 -4.24
N TYR A 77 -15.05 3.80 -3.90
CA TYR A 77 -15.23 4.32 -2.54
C TYR A 77 -16.29 5.43 -2.46
N PRO A 78 -17.46 5.32 -3.13
CA PRO A 78 -18.38 6.45 -3.25
C PRO A 78 -18.96 6.88 -1.90
N GLY A 79 -19.29 5.92 -1.02
CA GLY A 79 -19.84 6.18 0.30
C GLY A 79 -18.80 6.74 1.27
N GLU A 80 -17.60 6.15 1.28
CA GLU A 80 -16.48 6.59 2.11
C GLU A 80 -15.97 7.96 1.68
N ARG A 81 -15.96 8.25 0.37
CA ARG A 81 -15.61 9.58 -0.14
C ARG A 81 -16.66 10.62 0.24
N ALA A 82 -17.95 10.29 0.16
CA ALA A 82 -19.03 11.22 0.45
C ALA A 82 -19.07 11.64 1.93
N SER A 83 -18.68 10.75 2.85
CA SER A 83 -18.67 11.03 4.29
C SER A 83 -17.49 11.88 4.77
N LEU A 84 -16.46 12.05 3.93
CA LEU A 84 -15.27 12.82 4.27
C LEU A 84 -15.41 14.29 3.92
N SER A 85 -14.88 15.15 4.79
CA SER A 85 -14.82 16.59 4.51
C SER A 85 -13.82 16.87 3.38
N PRO A 86 -14.19 17.69 2.38
CA PRO A 86 -13.24 18.12 1.35
C PRO A 86 -12.13 18.99 1.94
N LEU A 87 -10.95 18.94 1.32
CA LEU A 87 -9.96 20.00 1.55
C LEU A 87 -10.57 21.37 1.20
N PRO A 88 -10.14 22.45 1.88
CA PRO A 88 -10.62 23.80 1.57
C PRO A 88 -10.49 24.12 0.08
N ALA A 89 -11.55 24.69 -0.50
CA ALA A 89 -11.68 24.91 -1.95
C ALA A 89 -10.60 25.84 -2.55
N ALA A 90 -9.83 26.55 -1.72
CA ALA A 90 -8.71 27.39 -2.13
C ALA A 90 -7.64 26.67 -2.96
N PHE A 91 -7.65 25.33 -2.98
CA PHE A 91 -6.63 24.52 -3.67
C PHE A 91 -7.11 23.89 -4.99
N HIS A 92 -8.42 23.63 -5.18
CA HIS A 92 -8.97 22.96 -6.38
C HIS A 92 -10.49 23.13 -6.51
N ALA A 93 -11.00 23.20 -7.76
CA ALA A 93 -12.44 23.22 -8.06
C ALA A 93 -13.18 21.93 -7.64
N ASN A 94 -12.47 20.80 -7.58
CA ASN A 94 -12.93 19.54 -7.01
C ASN A 94 -11.91 19.09 -5.95
N PRO A 95 -12.03 19.55 -4.70
CA PRO A 95 -11.05 19.23 -3.67
C PRO A 95 -11.05 17.73 -3.37
N PRO A 96 -9.86 17.07 -3.33
CA PRO A 96 -9.79 15.66 -3.04
C PRO A 96 -10.14 15.40 -1.58
N ARG A 97 -10.75 14.24 -1.36
CA ARG A 97 -11.16 13.73 -0.05
C ARG A 97 -10.37 12.47 0.34
N LEU A 98 -9.88 11.76 -0.66
CA LEU A 98 -9.10 10.54 -0.54
C LEU A 98 -7.72 10.76 -1.12
N PHE A 99 -6.76 9.98 -0.64
CA PHE A 99 -5.38 10.00 -1.07
C PHE A 99 -4.88 8.58 -1.32
N GLY A 100 -4.13 8.42 -2.39
CA GLY A 100 -3.50 7.17 -2.83
C GLY A 100 -2.04 7.10 -2.40
N TYR A 101 -1.72 6.01 -1.72
CA TYR A 101 -0.38 5.66 -1.23
C TYR A 101 0.07 4.38 -1.95
N ALA A 102 1.34 4.25 -2.32
CA ALA A 102 1.92 2.94 -2.60
C ALA A 102 1.80 2.03 -1.37
N GLY A 103 1.41 0.78 -1.60
CA GLY A 103 1.12 -0.19 -0.54
C GLY A 103 1.66 -1.59 -0.81
N ASN A 104 2.64 -1.72 -1.72
CA ASN A 104 3.22 -3.02 -1.99
C ASN A 104 3.96 -3.54 -0.73
N PRO A 105 3.87 -4.82 -0.38
CA PRO A 105 4.61 -5.37 0.76
C PRO A 105 6.10 -5.06 0.66
N GLY A 106 6.70 -4.62 1.77
CA GLY A 106 8.11 -4.22 1.82
C GLY A 106 8.42 -2.86 1.18
N PHE A 107 7.41 -2.13 0.68
CA PHE A 107 7.60 -0.76 0.24
C PHE A 107 7.90 0.16 1.43
N ASP A 108 8.95 0.97 1.31
CA ASP A 108 9.36 1.95 2.30
C ASP A 108 9.45 3.33 1.65
N TYR A 109 8.76 4.34 2.19
CA TYR A 109 8.79 5.69 1.62
C TYR A 109 10.12 6.43 1.84
N ALA A 110 10.89 6.09 2.87
CA ALA A 110 12.10 6.82 3.24
C ALA A 110 13.22 6.69 2.20
N THR A 111 13.15 5.65 1.38
CA THR A 111 14.21 5.13 0.52
C THR A 111 13.85 5.21 -0.96
N GLN A 112 12.67 5.75 -1.24
CA GLN A 112 12.11 5.89 -2.58
C GLN A 112 12.09 7.37 -2.95
N ASN A 113 12.29 7.65 -4.23
CA ASN A 113 12.07 8.99 -4.75
C ASN A 113 10.56 9.29 -4.82
N SER A 114 10.22 10.53 -5.16
CA SER A 114 8.83 10.99 -5.25
C SER A 114 7.93 10.23 -6.24
N LYS A 115 8.49 9.37 -7.12
CA LYS A 115 7.73 8.49 -8.02
C LYS A 115 7.54 7.08 -7.47
N GLY A 116 8.07 6.78 -6.29
CA GLY A 116 8.10 5.43 -5.70
C GLY A 116 9.10 4.50 -6.38
N LYS A 117 10.20 5.06 -6.92
CA LYS A 117 11.33 4.29 -7.45
C LYS A 117 12.52 4.42 -6.50
N PRO A 118 13.36 3.38 -6.37
CA PRO A 118 14.56 3.44 -5.53
C PRO A 118 15.47 4.59 -5.96
N GLN A 119 16.14 5.23 -5.01
CA GLN A 119 17.00 6.39 -5.27
C GLN A 119 18.31 6.05 -6.01
N SER A 120 18.70 4.78 -6.05
CA SER A 120 19.87 4.27 -6.77
C SER A 120 19.72 2.77 -7.07
N ASN A 121 20.60 2.20 -7.91
CA ASN A 121 20.64 0.75 -8.15
C ASN A 121 21.00 -0.04 -6.88
N GLN A 122 21.87 0.49 -6.02
CA GLN A 122 22.15 -0.08 -4.70
C GLN A 122 20.93 0.00 -3.77
N ALA A 123 20.16 1.09 -3.81
CA ALA A 123 18.89 1.15 -3.10
C ALA A 123 17.86 0.17 -3.69
N ARG A 124 17.93 -0.15 -4.98
CA ARG A 124 17.03 -1.15 -5.58
C ARG A 124 17.29 -2.56 -5.05
N GLU A 125 18.56 -2.92 -4.85
CA GLU A 125 18.96 -4.21 -4.28
C GLU A 125 18.70 -4.29 -2.76
N ALA A 126 18.81 -3.16 -2.06
CA ALA A 126 18.66 -3.12 -0.60
C ALA A 126 17.22 -2.89 -0.11
N VAL A 127 16.34 -2.27 -0.90
CA VAL A 127 15.13 -1.61 -0.36
C VAL A 127 13.80 -2.18 -0.87
N GLY A 128 13.83 -3.31 -1.56
CA GLY A 128 12.61 -4.00 -1.96
C GLY A 128 11.86 -3.31 -3.11
N PRO A 129 10.60 -3.71 -3.36
CA PRO A 129 9.97 -3.55 -4.65
C PRO A 129 9.64 -2.10 -4.98
N GLU A 130 9.58 -1.80 -6.29
CA GLU A 130 8.95 -0.57 -6.78
C GLU A 130 7.55 -0.41 -6.17
N ALA A 131 7.00 0.81 -6.26
CA ALA A 131 5.67 1.16 -5.78
C ALA A 131 4.57 0.13 -6.10
N GLY A 132 4.77 -0.65 -7.17
CA GLY A 132 4.07 -1.88 -7.42
C GLY A 132 2.59 -1.66 -7.74
N PRO A 133 1.79 -2.72 -7.80
CA PRO A 133 0.40 -2.61 -8.21
C PRO A 133 -0.56 -2.19 -7.10
N ILE A 134 -0.18 -2.36 -5.83
CA ILE A 134 -1.07 -2.13 -4.69
C ILE A 134 -1.04 -0.65 -4.28
N ARG A 135 -2.22 -0.09 -4.03
CA ARG A 135 -2.43 1.23 -3.46
C ARG A 135 -3.23 1.14 -2.16
N LEU A 136 -2.83 1.90 -1.16
CA LEU A 136 -3.65 2.16 0.01
C LEU A 136 -4.42 3.45 -0.26
N VAL A 137 -5.72 3.41 0.01
CA VAL A 137 -6.61 4.57 -0.09
C VAL A 137 -6.94 4.98 1.33
N ALA A 138 -6.65 6.24 1.66
CA ALA A 138 -6.85 6.78 2.99
C ALA A 138 -7.43 8.20 2.92
N ASP A 139 -7.99 8.66 4.03
CA ASP A 139 -8.38 10.06 4.20
C ASP A 139 -7.16 10.96 4.47
N ARG A 140 -7.43 12.25 4.73
CA ARG A 140 -6.41 13.26 5.05
C ARG A 140 -5.60 12.90 6.29
N ASP A 141 -6.23 12.31 7.29
CA ASP A 141 -5.63 11.97 8.58
C ASP A 141 -4.96 10.59 8.53
N ARG A 142 -4.83 10.02 7.33
CA ARG A 142 -4.21 8.72 7.04
C ARG A 142 -4.95 7.56 7.68
N ASN A 143 -6.25 7.71 7.92
CA ASN A 143 -7.11 6.59 8.27
C ASN A 143 -7.37 5.76 7.00
N LEU A 144 -7.05 4.47 7.07
CA LEU A 144 -7.23 3.56 5.94
C LEU A 144 -8.72 3.41 5.59
N VAL A 145 -9.06 3.81 4.37
CA VAL A 145 -10.40 3.64 3.77
C VAL A 145 -10.47 2.30 3.04
N GLY A 146 -9.42 1.93 2.31
CA GLY A 146 -9.37 0.65 1.62
C GLY A 146 -8.05 0.40 0.89
N VAL A 147 -8.04 -0.70 0.13
CA VAL A 147 -6.91 -1.09 -0.70
C VAL A 147 -7.39 -1.23 -2.12
N SER A 148 -6.66 -0.66 -3.06
CA SER A 148 -6.88 -0.83 -4.50
C SER A 148 -5.66 -1.51 -5.14
N TYR A 149 -5.83 -2.11 -6.30
CA TYR A 149 -4.73 -2.74 -7.02
C TYR A 149 -4.93 -2.62 -8.54
N HIS A 150 -3.82 -2.61 -9.28
CA HIS A 150 -3.86 -2.86 -10.73
C HIS A 150 -4.07 -4.36 -10.99
N PRO A 151 -5.12 -4.76 -11.72
CA PRO A 151 -5.28 -6.13 -12.18
C PRO A 151 -4.22 -6.45 -13.24
N LEU A 152 -3.96 -7.72 -13.48
CA LEU A 152 -2.82 -8.14 -14.31
C LEU A 152 -2.98 -7.81 -15.80
N ASP A 153 -4.22 -7.62 -16.24
CA ASP A 153 -4.58 -7.21 -17.59
C ASP A 153 -4.53 -5.69 -17.77
N SER A 154 -4.23 -4.89 -16.72
CA SER A 154 -4.26 -3.43 -16.82
C SER A 154 -3.32 -2.70 -15.85
N GLU A 155 -2.41 -1.92 -16.40
CA GLU A 155 -1.60 -0.95 -15.64
C GLU A 155 -2.30 0.39 -15.42
N ARG A 156 -3.53 0.57 -15.93
CA ARG A 156 -4.24 1.87 -15.90
C ARG A 156 -5.46 1.86 -14.99
N ARG A 157 -6.16 0.73 -14.89
CA ARG A 157 -7.36 0.57 -14.07
C ARG A 157 -6.98 0.16 -12.66
N PHE A 158 -7.70 0.66 -11.67
CA PHE A 158 -7.68 0.09 -10.33
C PHE A 158 -8.95 -0.72 -10.04
N GLU A 159 -8.79 -1.75 -9.23
CA GLU A 159 -9.88 -2.52 -8.62
C GLU A 159 -9.77 -2.48 -7.10
N ARG A 160 -10.92 -2.52 -6.41
CA ARG A 160 -10.98 -2.55 -4.95
C ARG A 160 -10.72 -3.97 -4.43
N ALA A 161 -9.78 -4.09 -3.49
CA ALA A 161 -9.52 -5.34 -2.80
C ALA A 161 -10.68 -5.71 -1.84
N THR A 162 -10.96 -7.00 -1.69
CA THR A 162 -12.00 -7.49 -0.79
C THR A 162 -11.52 -7.43 0.66
N TYR A 163 -12.27 -6.75 1.53
CA TYR A 163 -11.96 -6.71 2.97
C TYR A 163 -12.55 -7.91 3.70
N HIS A 164 -11.71 -8.58 4.48
CA HIS A 164 -12.09 -9.68 5.36
C HIS A 164 -11.91 -9.24 6.82
N PRO A 165 -13.00 -8.95 7.54
CA PRO A 165 -12.90 -8.59 8.94
C PRO A 165 -12.40 -9.78 9.76
N ARG A 166 -11.71 -9.49 10.86
CA ARG A 166 -11.39 -10.49 11.87
C ARG A 166 -12.69 -11.18 12.30
N ARG A 167 -12.75 -12.50 12.15
CA ARG A 167 -13.87 -13.30 12.68
C ARG A 167 -13.87 -13.17 14.21
N SER A 168 -14.90 -12.55 14.78
CA SER A 168 -15.16 -12.63 16.21
C SER A 168 -15.49 -14.08 16.56
N ARG A 169 -14.83 -14.62 17.58
CA ARG A 169 -15.34 -15.84 18.22
C ARG A 169 -16.60 -15.43 18.96
N HIS A 170 -17.76 -15.85 18.48
CA HIS A 170 -18.90 -16.00 19.37
C HIS A 170 -18.54 -17.16 20.30
N SER A 171 -18.28 -16.82 21.56
CA SER A 171 -18.25 -17.73 22.69
C SER A 171 -19.54 -17.56 23.47
#